data_AF-S8DVF3-F1
#
_entry.id   AF-S8DVF3-F1
#
_cell.length_a   1.000
_cell.length_b   1.000
_cell.length_c   1.000
_cell.angle_alpha   90.00
_cell.angle_beta   90.00
_cell.angle_gamma   90.00
#
_symmetry.space_group_name_H-M   'P 1'
#
loop_
_entity.id
_entity.type
_entity.pdbx_description
1 polymer ?
#
loop_
_entity_poly.entity_id
_entity_poly.type
_entity_poly.pdbx_seq_one_letter_code
_entity_poly.pdbx_strand_id
1 'polypeptide(L)'
;MVEEHAEGNAAPATSENDWVRLISNDGYTFLIRRKVAMNSGTLKNMLNEESNFAEAATNTCMISERGIIVEKLCEYLSYKALYQNSPQKETPEFQERLQPEIALDLLMAADYYEDPTES
;
A
#
# COMPACT_ATOMS: atom_id res chain seq x y z
N MET A 1 49.01 -11.93 -9.95
CA MET A 1 48.00 -10.89 -10.23
C MET A 1 46.67 -11.61 -10.12
N VAL A 2 46.03 -11.48 -8.96
CA VAL A 2 44.83 -12.25 -8.60
C VAL A 2 43.64 -11.51 -9.20
N GLU A 3 42.79 -12.21 -9.95
CA GLU A 3 41.50 -11.72 -10.43
C GLU A 3 40.53 -11.69 -9.24
N GLU A 4 40.03 -10.50 -8.90
CA GLU A 4 38.99 -10.31 -7.90
C GLU A 4 37.74 -9.80 -8.64
N HIS A 5 36.85 -10.72 -9.00
CA HIS A 5 35.50 -10.39 -9.46
C HIS A 5 34.65 -10.06 -8.22
N ALA A 6 34.42 -8.77 -7.99
CA ALA A 6 33.45 -8.29 -7.02
C ALA A 6 32.03 -8.40 -7.62
N GLU A 7 31.27 -9.41 -7.23
CA GLU A 7 29.82 -9.45 -7.43
C GLU A 7 29.17 -8.48 -6.44
N GLY A 8 28.75 -7.32 -6.94
CA GLY A 8 27.90 -6.40 -6.21
C GLY A 8 26.55 -7.04 -5.93
N ASN A 9 26.21 -7.18 -4.64
CA ASN A 9 24.91 -7.66 -4.18
C ASN A 9 23.82 -6.63 -4.54
N ALA A 10 23.25 -6.74 -5.75
CA ALA A 10 22.04 -6.02 -6.12
C ALA A 10 20.85 -6.59 -5.33
N ALA A 11 20.08 -5.74 -4.66
CA ALA A 11 18.81 -6.15 -4.06
C ALA A 11 17.93 -6.80 -5.15
N PRO A 12 17.20 -7.88 -4.84
CA PRO A 12 16.33 -8.52 -5.81
C PRO A 12 15.31 -7.50 -6.33
N ALA A 13 15.17 -7.41 -7.65
CA ALA A 13 14.19 -6.52 -8.28
C ALA A 13 12.78 -6.81 -7.75
N THR A 14 12.08 -5.78 -7.30
CA THR A 14 10.75 -5.95 -6.72
C THR A 14 9.70 -6.26 -7.79
N SER A 15 8.84 -7.25 -7.51
CA SER A 15 7.71 -7.66 -8.36
C SER A 15 6.39 -7.11 -7.83
N GLU A 16 5.45 -6.83 -8.75
CA GLU A 16 4.04 -6.55 -8.44
C GLU A 16 3.37 -7.63 -7.55
N ASN A 17 3.86 -8.87 -7.63
CA ASN A 17 3.37 -9.99 -6.84
C ASN A 17 4.06 -10.11 -5.46
N ASP A 18 5.02 -9.26 -5.14
CA ASP A 18 5.64 -9.24 -3.82
C ASP A 18 4.64 -8.83 -2.74
N TRP A 19 5.03 -9.06 -1.50
CA TRP A 19 4.26 -8.66 -0.33
C TRP A 19 4.80 -7.36 0.25
N VAL A 20 3.89 -6.45 0.59
CA VAL A 20 4.17 -5.23 1.33
C VAL A 20 3.54 -5.36 2.71
N ARG A 21 4.30 -4.98 3.74
CA ARG A 21 3.88 -4.96 5.13
C ARG A 21 3.47 -3.55 5.52
N LEU A 22 2.23 -3.36 5.97
CA LEU A 22 1.76 -2.12 6.57
C LEU A 22 1.65 -2.33 8.09
N ILE A 23 2.33 -1.48 8.87
CA ILE A 23 2.34 -1.56 10.34
C ILE A 23 1.60 -0.34 10.88
N SER A 24 0.48 -0.56 11.57
CA SER A 24 -0.31 0.50 12.19
C SER A 24 0.36 1.06 13.45
N ASN A 25 -0.08 2.23 13.89
CA ASN A 25 0.49 2.90 15.06
C ASN A 25 0.27 2.14 16.40
N ASP A 26 -0.75 1.28 16.44
CA ASP A 26 -1.13 0.42 17.56
C ASP A 26 -0.60 -1.02 17.41
N GLY A 27 0.30 -1.25 16.45
CA GLY A 27 1.11 -2.46 16.34
C GLY A 27 0.50 -3.60 15.53
N TYR A 28 -0.66 -3.40 14.89
CA TYR A 28 -1.19 -4.39 13.95
C TYR A 28 -0.39 -4.39 12.66
N THR A 29 -0.26 -5.56 12.05
CA THR A 29 0.49 -5.75 10.82
C THR A 29 -0.41 -6.36 9.76
N PHE A 30 -0.46 -5.71 8.59
CA PHE A 30 -1.23 -6.13 7.43
C PHE A 30 -0.29 -6.47 6.30
N LEU A 31 -0.57 -7.56 5.58
CA LEU A 31 0.23 -8.00 4.45
C LEU A 31 -0.63 -7.97 3.19
N ILE A 32 -0.27 -7.12 2.24
CA ILE A 32 -0.98 -6.96 0.96
C ILE A 32 -0.03 -7.13 -0.21
N ARG A 33 -0.56 -7.48 -1.39
CA ARG A 33 0.27 -7.55 -2.59
C ARG A 33 0.77 -6.17 -2.96
N ARG A 34 2.00 -6.07 -3.46
CA ARG A 34 2.59 -4.81 -3.92
C ARG A 34 1.69 -4.11 -4.94
N LYS A 35 1.17 -4.83 -5.94
CA LYS A 35 0.20 -4.29 -6.90
C LYS A 35 -1.07 -3.69 -6.27
N VAL A 36 -1.48 -4.17 -5.09
CA VAL A 36 -2.61 -3.61 -4.36
C VAL A 36 -2.20 -2.32 -3.65
N ALA A 37 -1.04 -2.34 -2.96
CA ALA A 37 -0.47 -1.16 -2.30
C ALA A 37 -0.25 0.01 -3.27
N MET A 38 0.13 -0.27 -4.52
CA MET A 38 0.37 0.72 -5.58
C MET A 38 -0.88 1.50 -6.03
N ASN A 39 -2.09 1.11 -5.57
CA ASN A 39 -3.31 1.89 -5.82
C ASN A 39 -3.47 3.11 -4.90
N SER A 40 -2.57 3.28 -3.93
CA SER A 40 -2.39 4.48 -3.10
C SER A 40 -1.18 5.26 -3.59
N GLY A 41 -1.34 6.56 -3.87
CA GLY A 41 -0.23 7.43 -4.27
C GLY A 41 0.85 7.53 -3.22
N THR A 42 0.42 7.78 -1.98
CA THR A 42 1.33 7.90 -0.85
C THR A 42 2.11 6.61 -0.62
N LEU A 43 1.47 5.44 -0.64
CA LEU A 43 2.19 4.17 -0.51
C LEU A 43 3.10 3.90 -1.73
N LYS A 44 2.67 4.24 -2.95
CA LYS A 44 3.51 4.15 -4.15
C LYS A 44 4.77 4.99 -4.02
N ASN A 45 4.66 6.21 -3.48
CA ASN A 45 5.79 7.10 -3.24
C ASN A 45 6.72 6.55 -2.15
N MET A 46 6.18 6.03 -1.05
CA MET A 46 6.97 5.39 0.02
C MET A 46 7.72 4.14 -0.47
N LEU A 47 7.12 3.38 -1.38
CA LEU A 47 7.66 2.13 -1.90
C LEU A 47 8.49 2.30 -3.17
N ASN A 48 8.72 3.52 -3.64
CA ASN A 48 9.45 3.79 -4.87
C ASN A 48 10.92 3.35 -4.71
N GLU A 49 11.37 2.41 -5.54
CA GLU A 49 12.75 1.88 -5.50
C GLU A 49 13.81 2.93 -5.87
N GLU A 50 13.43 3.96 -6.63
CA GLU A 50 14.32 5.07 -6.97
C GLU A 50 14.49 6.07 -5.81
N SER A 51 13.68 5.92 -4.76
CA SER A 51 13.80 6.73 -3.56
C SER A 51 14.83 6.13 -2.60
N ASN A 52 15.55 6.99 -1.87
CA ASN A 52 16.45 6.55 -0.80
C ASN A 52 15.69 6.20 0.51
N PHE A 53 14.39 5.89 0.43
CA PHE A 53 13.56 5.56 1.59
C PHE A 53 13.80 4.11 2.04
N ALA A 54 13.82 3.90 3.36
CA ALA A 54 14.05 2.58 3.95
C ALA A 54 12.88 1.62 3.69
N GLU A 55 11.69 2.18 3.47
CA GLU A 55 10.44 1.50 3.17
C GLU A 55 10.53 0.71 1.86
N ALA A 56 11.14 1.28 0.82
CA ALA A 56 11.36 0.62 -0.46
C ALA A 56 12.31 -0.58 -0.33
N ALA A 57 13.39 -0.44 0.46
CA ALA A 57 14.35 -1.52 0.69
C ALA A 57 13.78 -2.67 1.54
N THR A 58 12.83 -2.39 2.44
CA THR A 58 12.28 -3.37 3.39
C THR A 58 10.88 -3.88 3.05
N ASN A 59 10.25 -3.34 1.99
CA ASN A 59 8.84 -3.54 1.67
C ASN A 59 7.91 -3.38 2.89
N THR A 60 8.25 -2.45 3.78
CA THR A 60 7.55 -2.21 5.04
C THR A 60 7.26 -0.74 5.20
N CYS A 61 5.98 -0.38 5.37
CA CYS A 61 5.52 0.98 5.61
C CYS A 61 4.96 1.10 7.03
N MET A 62 5.47 2.08 7.78
CA MET A 62 4.91 2.48 9.07
C MET A 62 3.77 3.47 8.82
N ILE A 63 2.60 3.19 9.37
CA ILE A 63 1.35 3.91 9.10
C ILE A 63 0.92 4.63 10.39
N SER A 64 0.59 5.92 10.29
CA SER A 64 0.19 6.75 11.43
C SER A 64 -1.18 6.38 12.01
N GLU A 65 -1.97 5.61 11.27
CA GLU A 65 -3.34 5.26 11.61
C GLU A 65 -3.44 4.03 12.52
N ARG A 66 -4.58 3.95 13.23
CA ARG A 66 -4.95 2.78 14.04
C ARG A 66 -5.24 1.57 13.16
N GLY A 67 -5.04 0.36 13.69
CA GLY A 67 -5.20 -0.89 12.97
C GLY A 67 -6.55 -1.04 12.28
N ILE A 68 -7.64 -0.59 12.91
CA ILE A 68 -8.98 -0.61 12.31
C ILE A 68 -9.11 0.26 11.04
N ILE A 69 -8.36 1.36 10.98
CA ILE A 69 -8.32 2.24 9.81
C ILE A 69 -7.42 1.63 8.72
N VAL A 70 -6.27 1.07 9.11
CA VAL A 70 -5.36 0.38 8.18
C VAL A 70 -6.01 -0.85 7.56
N GLU A 71 -6.84 -1.58 8.32
CA GLU A 71 -7.66 -2.68 7.82
C GLU A 71 -8.59 -2.20 6.70
N LYS A 72 -9.32 -1.10 6.93
CA LYS A 72 -10.23 -0.53 5.93
C LYS A 72 -9.50 0.03 4.72
N LEU A 73 -8.32 0.61 4.91
CA LEU A 73 -7.43 1.01 3.82
C LEU A 73 -7.04 -0.21 2.96
N CYS A 74 -6.60 -1.31 3.58
CA CYS A 74 -6.26 -2.54 2.87
C CYS A 74 -7.45 -3.13 2.10
N GLU A 75 -8.63 -3.11 2.73
CA GLU A 75 -9.88 -3.58 2.14
C GLU A 75 -10.25 -2.73 0.91
N TYR A 76 -10.15 -1.40 1.02
CA TYR A 76 -10.41 -0.47 -0.07
C TYR A 76 -9.43 -0.63 -1.23
N LEU A 77 -8.12 -0.70 -0.96
CA LEU A 77 -7.11 -0.90 -2.01
C LEU A 77 -7.33 -2.23 -2.74
N SER A 78 -7.70 -3.28 -2.02
CA SER A 78 -8.03 -4.59 -2.62
C SER A 78 -9.29 -4.52 -3.47
N TYR A 79 -10.32 -3.81 -2.99
CA TYR A 79 -11.55 -3.53 -3.74
C TYR A 79 -11.25 -2.75 -5.03
N LYS A 80 -10.49 -1.65 -4.94
CA LYS A 80 -10.07 -0.83 -6.09
C LYS A 80 -9.30 -1.70 -7.11
N ALA A 81 -8.33 -2.49 -6.67
CA ALA A 81 -7.57 -3.38 -7.54
C ALA A 81 -8.44 -4.45 -8.23
N LEU A 82 -9.47 -4.96 -7.54
CA LEU A 82 -10.38 -5.99 -8.05
C LEU A 82 -11.37 -5.43 -9.08
N TYR A 83 -11.91 -4.23 -8.85
CA TYR A 83 -13.01 -3.66 -9.62
C TYR A 83 -12.62 -2.49 -10.54
N GLN A 84 -11.34 -2.08 -10.60
CA GLN A 84 -10.87 -0.98 -11.46
C GLN A 84 -11.27 -1.12 -12.94
N ASN A 85 -11.43 -2.35 -13.43
CA ASN A 85 -11.80 -2.65 -14.83
C ASN A 85 -13.22 -3.25 -14.95
N SER A 86 -14.00 -3.27 -13.85
CA SER A 86 -15.33 -3.83 -13.82
C SER A 86 -16.39 -2.79 -14.18
N PRO A 87 -17.49 -3.17 -14.86
CA PRO A 87 -18.62 -2.28 -15.06
C PRO A 87 -19.24 -1.88 -13.72
N GLN A 88 -19.63 -0.61 -13.56
CA GLN A 88 -20.20 -0.10 -12.30
C GLN A 88 -21.40 -0.91 -11.79
N LYS A 89 -22.23 -1.45 -12.69
CA LYS A 89 -23.39 -2.30 -12.34
C LYS A 89 -23.02 -3.63 -11.65
N GLU A 90 -21.76 -4.06 -11.77
CA GLU A 90 -21.22 -5.32 -11.21
C GLU A 90 -20.29 -5.07 -10.02
N THR A 91 -20.08 -3.79 -9.67
CA THR A 91 -19.21 -3.35 -8.60
C THR A 91 -20.05 -3.15 -7.32
N PRO A 92 -19.80 -3.88 -6.23
CA PRO A 92 -20.51 -3.71 -4.96
C PRO A 92 -20.22 -2.34 -4.33
N GLU A 93 -21.20 -1.75 -3.64
CA GLU A 93 -20.99 -0.49 -2.92
C GLU A 93 -20.06 -0.69 -1.71
N PHE A 94 -18.89 -0.04 -1.71
CA PHE A 94 -17.93 -0.15 -0.62
C PHE A 94 -18.45 0.48 0.68
N GLN A 95 -19.31 1.50 0.58
CA GLN A 95 -19.85 2.25 1.72
C GLN A 95 -20.63 1.37 2.69
N GLU A 96 -21.26 0.28 2.22
CA GLU A 96 -21.98 -0.67 3.07
C GLU A 96 -21.06 -1.41 4.06
N ARG A 97 -19.74 -1.41 3.82
CA ARG A 97 -18.72 -2.05 4.64
C ARG A 97 -18.13 -1.10 5.68
N LEU A 98 -18.55 0.16 5.70
CA LEU A 98 -18.04 1.20 6.60
C LEU A 98 -18.85 1.27 7.89
N GLN A 99 -18.15 1.24 9.02
CA GLN A 99 -18.74 1.45 10.33
C GLN A 99 -18.84 2.97 10.59
N PRO A 100 -20.02 3.49 10.97
CA PRO A 100 -20.19 4.91 11.27
C PRO A 100 -19.19 5.44 12.32
N GLU A 101 -18.79 4.59 13.26
CA GLU A 101 -17.90 4.93 14.38
C GLU A 101 -16.48 5.30 13.94
N ILE A 102 -16.05 4.89 12.74
CA ILE A 102 -14.71 5.17 12.21
C ILE A 102 -14.73 6.05 10.96
N ALA A 103 -15.90 6.54 10.53
CA ALA A 103 -16.07 7.19 9.23
C ALA A 103 -15.22 8.46 9.08
N LEU A 104 -15.10 9.26 10.13
CA LEU A 104 -14.30 10.51 10.10
C LEU A 104 -12.80 10.22 10.04
N ASP A 105 -12.31 9.31 10.88
CA ASP A 105 -10.91 8.87 10.87
C ASP A 105 -10.54 8.28 9.49
N LEU A 106 -11.44 7.46 8.93
CA LEU A 106 -11.23 6.85 7.62
C LEU A 106 -11.24 7.88 6.49
N LEU A 107 -12.09 8.91 6.56
CA LEU A 107 -12.11 10.00 5.58
C LEU A 107 -10.78 10.78 5.59
N MET A 108 -10.25 11.09 6.78
CA MET A 108 -8.96 11.76 6.91
C MET A 108 -7.81 10.90 6.37
N ALA A 109 -7.82 9.60 6.68
CA ALA A 109 -6.83 8.67 6.16
C ALA A 109 -6.95 8.54 4.63
N ALA A 110 -8.17 8.48 4.09
CA ALA A 110 -8.39 8.38 2.65
C ALA A 110 -7.77 9.56 1.90
N ASP A 111 -8.03 10.80 2.36
CA ASP A 111 -7.44 12.01 1.78
C ASP A 111 -5.90 11.97 1.79
N TYR A 112 -5.30 11.46 2.86
CA TYR A 112 -3.84 11.34 2.97
C TYR A 112 -3.23 10.24 2.09
N TYR A 113 -3.91 9.09 1.94
CA TYR A 113 -3.39 7.94 1.18
C TYR A 113 -3.81 7.96 -0.30
N GLU A 114 -4.69 8.87 -0.70
CA GLU A 114 -5.04 9.16 -2.08
C GLU A 114 -3.99 10.08 -2.72
N ASP A 115 -3.69 9.87 -4.01
CA ASP A 115 -2.88 10.81 -4.79
C ASP A 115 -3.82 11.76 -5.55
N PRO A 116 -3.64 13.08 -5.49
CA PRO A 116 -4.33 13.98 -6.40
C PRO A 116 -3.81 13.92 -7.86
N THR A 117 -2.77 13.13 -8.18
CA THR A 117 -2.08 13.21 -9.50
C THR A 117 -2.59 12.29 -10.61
N GLU A 118 -3.72 11.59 -10.46
CA GLU A 118 -4.41 10.96 -11.60
C GLU A 118 -5.70 11.72 -11.96
N SER A 119 -5.51 12.83 -12.66
CA SER A 119 -6.51 13.48 -13.53
C SER A 119 -6.09 13.41 -14.98
#